data_AF-A0A7W1Q5T7-F1
#
_entry.id   AF-A0A7W1Q5T7-F1
#
_cell.length_a   1.000
_cell.length_b   1.000
_cell.length_c   1.000
_cell.angle_alpha   90.00
_cell.angle_beta   90.00
_cell.angle_gamma   90.00
#
_symmetry.space_group_name_H-M   'P 1'
#
loop_
_entity.id
_entity.type
_entity.pdbx_description
1 polymer ?
#
loop_
_entity_poly.entity_id
_entity_poly.type
_entity_poly.pdbx_seq_one_letter_code
_entity_poly.pdbx_strand_id
1 'polypeptide(L)'
;MLQTTDGLDKPGGSPVTDVFINEIVTTTGVTKDEFVEVDLNNGTHVWLKSDELKPVDPAARVAADRASFVVECIVRERERNEIAGTGPWFVSADFLIARALIETTIANMAPQPNSLAAGPMLVTPAEWGRFLQNGGAPTAGLKVDDYDRWLTQVKGAAFTMFSHAKAFSDVQQGDNVGAESSAFLPTYLDIFHAYLFDNAKAAVAVFNARNDDAAKDRHMDVLLGGILSPAEIATLLSTRAKYLGSPGVVKT
;
A
#
# COMPACT_ATOMS: atom_id res chain seq x y z
N MET A 1 3.83 -9.13 -19.77
CA MET A 1 4.99 -8.22 -19.72
C MET A 1 5.87 -8.64 -18.56
N LEU A 2 7.16 -8.85 -18.82
CA LEU A 2 8.14 -9.30 -17.82
C LEU A 2 8.47 -8.20 -16.80
N GLN A 3 8.54 -8.54 -15.52
CA GLN A 3 9.06 -7.65 -14.46
C GLN A 3 10.41 -8.10 -13.88
N THR A 4 10.98 -9.15 -14.47
CA THR A 4 12.19 -9.81 -13.99
C THR A 4 13.16 -10.08 -15.13
N THR A 5 14.41 -10.34 -14.76
CA THR A 5 15.45 -10.92 -15.60
C THR A 5 15.65 -12.40 -15.31
N ASP A 6 14.92 -12.94 -14.33
CA ASP A 6 15.21 -14.24 -13.72
C ASP A 6 14.38 -15.36 -14.36
N GLY A 7 14.43 -15.48 -15.69
CA GLY A 7 13.82 -16.61 -16.40
C GLY A 7 14.64 -17.88 -16.26
N LEU A 8 13.96 -19.02 -16.15
CA LEU A 8 14.57 -20.34 -15.96
C LEU A 8 14.29 -21.27 -17.13
N ASP A 9 15.18 -22.25 -17.37
CA ASP A 9 15.00 -23.28 -18.41
C ASP A 9 13.87 -24.27 -18.07
N LYS A 10 13.58 -24.42 -16.78
CA LYS A 10 12.49 -25.21 -16.19
C LYS A 10 12.17 -24.71 -14.78
N PRO A 11 11.05 -25.13 -14.17
CA PRO A 11 10.74 -24.74 -12.79
C PRO A 11 11.84 -25.14 -11.81
N GLY A 12 12.40 -24.15 -11.11
CA GLY A 12 13.57 -24.32 -10.21
C GLY A 12 14.88 -24.67 -10.93
N GLY A 13 14.96 -24.43 -12.24
CA GLY A 13 16.09 -24.76 -13.10
C GLY A 13 17.21 -23.73 -13.10
N SER A 14 17.99 -23.73 -14.19
CA SER A 14 19.09 -22.79 -14.41
C SER A 14 18.59 -21.49 -15.05
N PRO A 15 19.20 -20.34 -14.75
CA PRO A 15 18.87 -19.08 -15.40
C PRO A 15 19.10 -19.13 -16.90
N VAL A 16 18.18 -18.56 -17.66
CA VAL A 16 18.28 -18.34 -19.10
C VAL A 16 18.75 -16.91 -19.34
N THR A 17 19.76 -16.74 -20.18
CA THR A 17 20.21 -15.42 -20.61
C THR A 17 19.21 -14.82 -21.59
N ASP A 18 19.16 -13.49 -21.71
CA ASP A 18 18.29 -12.75 -22.64
C ASP A 18 16.82 -12.58 -22.22
N VAL A 19 16.58 -12.57 -20.91
CA VAL A 19 15.29 -12.17 -20.32
C VAL A 19 15.35 -10.68 -19.98
N PHE A 20 14.51 -9.87 -20.63
CA PHE A 20 14.52 -8.42 -20.45
C PHE A 20 13.27 -7.92 -19.73
N ILE A 21 13.46 -7.03 -18.76
CA ILE A 21 12.34 -6.35 -18.07
C ILE A 21 11.55 -5.53 -19.10
N ASN A 22 10.22 -5.48 -18.92
CA ASN A 22 9.23 -4.85 -19.79
C ASN A 22 9.05 -5.51 -21.16
N GLU A 23 9.70 -6.63 -21.41
CA GLU A 23 9.43 -7.41 -22.62
C GLU A 23 8.00 -7.94 -22.59
N ILE A 24 7.27 -7.74 -23.70
CA ILE A 24 5.96 -8.37 -23.89
C ILE A 24 6.23 -9.82 -24.29
N VAL A 25 5.68 -10.73 -23.49
CA VAL A 25 5.84 -12.18 -23.66
C VAL A 25 4.46 -12.81 -23.81
N THR A 26 4.41 -13.96 -24.47
CA THR A 26 3.17 -14.72 -24.64
C THR A 26 3.19 -15.89 -23.68
N THR A 27 2.19 -16.03 -22.82
CA THR A 27 2.06 -17.22 -21.96
C THR A 27 1.66 -18.41 -22.82
N THR A 28 2.33 -19.56 -22.68
CA THR A 28 1.95 -20.79 -23.40
C THR A 28 0.68 -21.43 -22.83
N GLY A 29 0.28 -21.01 -21.62
CA GLY A 29 -0.82 -21.60 -20.85
C GLY A 29 -0.38 -22.77 -19.96
N VAL A 30 0.88 -23.18 -20.04
CA VAL A 30 1.44 -24.22 -19.18
C VAL A 30 1.88 -23.61 -17.85
N THR A 31 1.45 -24.24 -16.75
CA THR A 31 1.80 -23.85 -15.37
C THR A 31 2.33 -25.04 -14.59
N LYS A 32 3.25 -24.79 -13.65
CA LYS A 32 3.74 -25.76 -12.69
C LYS A 32 4.06 -25.07 -11.38
N ASP A 33 3.30 -25.40 -10.33
CA ASP A 33 3.37 -24.75 -9.02
C ASP A 33 3.21 -23.21 -9.15
N GLU A 34 4.16 -22.43 -8.65
CA GLU A 34 4.17 -20.96 -8.78
C GLU A 34 4.68 -20.46 -10.15
N PHE A 35 5.18 -21.36 -11.01
CA PHE A 35 5.80 -21.02 -12.28
C PHE A 35 4.83 -21.11 -13.45
N VAL A 36 5.03 -20.23 -14.42
CA VAL A 36 4.33 -20.19 -15.71
C VAL A 36 5.36 -20.17 -16.83
N GLU A 37 5.05 -20.89 -17.91
CA GLU A 37 5.87 -20.93 -19.12
C GLU A 37 5.45 -19.81 -20.08
N VAL A 38 6.45 -19.11 -20.61
CA VAL A 38 6.26 -18.03 -21.58
C VAL A 38 7.22 -18.13 -22.75
N ASP A 39 6.78 -17.59 -23.87
CA ASP A 39 7.58 -17.37 -25.07
C ASP A 39 8.09 -15.93 -25.10
N LEU A 40 9.41 -15.78 -25.15
CA LEU A 40 10.08 -14.51 -25.43
C LEU A 40 9.94 -14.14 -26.92
N ASN A 41 10.15 -12.86 -27.26
CA ASN A 41 10.03 -12.42 -28.66
C ASN A 41 11.09 -13.03 -29.59
N ASN A 42 12.20 -13.50 -29.02
CA ASN A 42 13.24 -14.21 -29.75
C ASN A 42 12.91 -15.71 -29.97
N GLY A 43 11.74 -16.18 -29.53
CA GLY A 43 11.29 -17.57 -29.64
C GLY A 43 11.85 -18.51 -28.56
N THR A 44 12.55 -17.98 -27.56
CA THR A 44 13.04 -18.77 -26.42
C THR A 44 11.93 -19.03 -25.42
N HIS A 45 11.83 -20.27 -24.95
CA HIS A 45 10.92 -20.67 -23.88
C HIS A 45 11.57 -20.45 -22.52
N VAL A 46 10.89 -19.77 -21.60
CA VAL A 46 11.36 -19.56 -20.23
C VAL A 46 10.26 -19.77 -19.22
N TRP A 47 10.64 -20.23 -18.03
CA TRP A 47 9.78 -20.39 -16.87
C TRP A 47 10.03 -19.26 -15.88
N LEU A 48 8.96 -18.60 -15.45
CA LEU A 48 9.00 -17.45 -14.56
C LEU A 48 7.99 -17.65 -13.43
N LYS A 49 8.20 -16.98 -12.29
CA LYS A 49 7.12 -16.94 -11.30
C LYS A 49 5.96 -16.13 -11.85
N SER A 50 4.76 -16.64 -11.62
CA SER A 50 3.52 -16.04 -12.16
C SER A 50 3.25 -14.62 -11.66
N ASP A 51 3.80 -14.24 -10.50
CA ASP A 51 3.74 -12.88 -9.95
C ASP A 51 4.78 -11.91 -10.56
N GLU A 52 5.70 -12.41 -11.39
CA GLU A 52 6.66 -11.59 -12.16
C GLU A 52 6.15 -11.25 -13.57
N LEU A 53 4.96 -11.73 -13.92
CA LEU A 53 4.25 -11.34 -15.12
C LEU A 53 3.22 -10.27 -14.80
N LYS A 54 3.38 -9.12 -15.42
CA LYS A 54 2.33 -8.12 -15.50
C LYS A 54 1.47 -8.40 -16.74
N PRO A 55 0.15 -8.63 -16.59
CA PRO A 55 -0.75 -8.73 -17.73
C PRO A 55 -0.68 -7.46 -18.59
N VAL A 56 -0.66 -7.62 -19.91
CA VAL A 56 -0.77 -6.48 -20.84
C VAL A 56 -2.19 -5.91 -20.80
N ASP A 57 -3.18 -6.77 -20.58
CA ASP A 57 -4.56 -6.37 -20.26
C ASP A 57 -4.74 -6.27 -18.73
N PRO A 58 -5.01 -5.09 -18.17
CA PRO A 58 -5.28 -4.91 -16.74
C PRO A 58 -6.46 -5.75 -16.22
N ALA A 59 -7.38 -6.18 -17.08
CA ALA A 59 -8.49 -7.08 -16.72
C ALA A 59 -8.06 -8.55 -16.56
N ALA A 60 -6.89 -8.94 -17.06
CA ALA A 60 -6.33 -10.29 -16.94
C ALA A 60 -5.44 -10.49 -15.70
N ARG A 61 -5.55 -9.61 -14.69
CA ARG A 61 -4.83 -9.77 -13.41
C ARG A 61 -5.28 -11.02 -12.69
N VAL A 62 -4.30 -11.79 -12.23
CA VAL A 62 -4.54 -12.95 -11.36
C VAL A 62 -5.29 -12.46 -10.12
N ALA A 63 -6.42 -13.12 -9.84
CA ALA A 63 -7.19 -12.84 -8.64
C ALA A 63 -6.32 -13.04 -7.41
N ALA A 64 -6.38 -12.11 -6.46
CA ALA A 64 -5.65 -12.25 -5.21
C ALA A 64 -6.21 -13.45 -4.42
N ASP A 65 -5.32 -14.36 -4.03
CA ASP A 65 -5.67 -15.42 -3.11
C ASP A 65 -5.76 -14.85 -1.68
N ARG A 66 -6.93 -14.95 -1.07
CA ARG A 66 -7.19 -14.37 0.26
C ARG A 66 -6.34 -15.03 1.34
N ALA A 67 -6.09 -16.34 1.24
CA ALA A 67 -5.30 -17.06 2.24
C ALA A 67 -3.84 -16.59 2.20
N SER A 68 -3.24 -16.54 1.01
CA SER A 68 -1.89 -16.04 0.78
C SER A 68 -1.77 -14.57 1.20
N PHE A 69 -2.79 -13.74 0.94
CA PHE A 69 -2.81 -12.35 1.40
C PHE A 69 -2.73 -12.25 2.93
N VAL A 70 -3.55 -13.03 3.65
CA VAL A 70 -3.58 -13.03 5.12
C VAL A 70 -2.27 -13.54 5.70
N VAL A 71 -1.71 -14.61 5.14
CA VAL A 71 -0.39 -15.13 5.53
C VAL A 71 0.68 -14.06 5.36
N GLU A 72 0.68 -13.37 4.23
CA GLU A 72 1.63 -12.29 3.97
C GLU A 72 1.47 -11.14 4.98
N CYS A 73 0.24 -10.73 5.33
CA CYS A 73 0.00 -9.74 6.40
C CYS A 73 0.61 -10.15 7.74
N ILE A 74 0.46 -11.41 8.14
CA ILE A 74 1.05 -11.95 9.39
C ILE A 74 2.57 -11.97 9.32
N VAL A 75 3.14 -12.35 8.17
CA VAL A 75 4.59 -12.33 7.95
C VAL A 75 5.14 -10.91 8.07
N ARG A 76 4.48 -9.91 7.45
CA ARG A 76 4.94 -8.51 7.47
C ARG A 76 4.73 -7.82 8.80
N GLU A 77 3.70 -8.19 9.55
CA GLU A 77 3.58 -7.80 10.96
C GLU A 77 4.84 -8.20 11.74
N ARG A 78 5.21 -9.48 11.68
CA ARG A 78 6.37 -10.02 12.40
C ARG A 78 7.68 -9.39 11.93
N GLU A 79 7.92 -9.39 10.62
CA GLU A 79 9.13 -8.82 10.00
C GLU A 79 9.35 -7.36 10.42
N ARG A 80 8.28 -6.54 10.43
CA ARG A 80 8.40 -5.13 10.82
C ARG A 80 8.55 -4.95 12.32
N ASN A 81 7.81 -5.69 13.13
CA ASN A 81 7.83 -5.56 14.58
C ASN A 81 9.15 -6.06 15.21
N GLU A 82 9.91 -6.88 14.50
CA GLU A 82 11.27 -7.29 14.89
C GLU A 82 12.34 -6.20 14.65
N ILE A 83 12.04 -5.15 13.87
CA ILE A 83 12.99 -4.06 13.59
C ILE A 83 13.10 -3.12 14.79
N ALA A 84 14.34 -2.86 15.22
CA ALA A 84 14.63 -1.90 16.27
C ALA A 84 14.11 -0.50 15.90
N GLY A 85 13.37 0.13 16.81
CA GLY A 85 12.74 1.44 16.59
C GLY A 85 11.31 1.37 16.01
N THR A 86 10.79 0.17 15.73
CA THR A 86 9.35 0.02 15.42
C THR A 86 8.49 0.32 16.63
N GLY A 87 8.87 -0.19 17.81
CA GLY A 87 8.16 0.07 19.05
C GLY A 87 8.20 1.57 19.44
N PRO A 88 7.07 2.14 19.91
CA PRO A 88 5.82 1.46 20.26
C PRO A 88 4.78 1.41 19.12
N TRP A 89 5.12 1.83 17.90
CA TRP A 89 4.23 1.91 16.73
C TRP A 89 4.20 0.60 15.94
N PHE A 90 3.82 -0.47 16.63
CA PHE A 90 3.77 -1.80 16.04
C PHE A 90 2.77 -1.88 14.88
N VAL A 91 3.15 -2.65 13.86
CA VAL A 91 2.26 -3.04 12.77
C VAL A 91 1.32 -4.12 13.28
N SER A 92 0.12 -4.18 12.71
CA SER A 92 -0.85 -5.25 12.92
C SER A 92 -1.38 -5.77 11.59
N ALA A 93 -1.39 -7.09 11.43
CA ALA A 93 -1.98 -7.79 10.30
C ALA A 93 -3.46 -7.44 10.15
N ASP A 94 -4.19 -7.24 11.25
CA ASP A 94 -5.61 -6.86 11.22
C ASP A 94 -5.83 -5.51 10.52
N PHE A 95 -4.95 -4.54 10.76
CA PHE A 95 -5.00 -3.25 10.06
C PHE A 95 -4.73 -3.42 8.57
N LEU A 96 -3.74 -4.23 8.21
CA LEU A 96 -3.38 -4.50 6.79
C LEU A 96 -4.54 -5.20 6.06
N ILE A 97 -5.15 -6.20 6.70
CA ILE A 97 -6.33 -6.91 6.19
C ILE A 97 -7.52 -5.95 6.07
N ALA A 98 -7.78 -5.13 7.10
CA ALA A 98 -8.85 -4.15 7.09
C ALA A 98 -8.67 -3.12 5.96
N ARG A 99 -7.46 -2.59 5.76
CA ARG A 99 -7.16 -1.68 4.65
C ARG A 99 -7.50 -2.33 3.31
N ALA A 100 -7.08 -3.56 3.07
CA ALA A 100 -7.34 -4.25 1.81
C ALA A 100 -8.83 -4.57 1.60
N LEU A 101 -9.55 -4.93 2.67
CA LEU A 101 -10.99 -5.14 2.63
C LEU A 101 -11.73 -3.84 2.31
N ILE A 102 -11.36 -2.75 2.97
CA ILE A 102 -11.98 -1.44 2.78
C ILE A 102 -11.71 -0.90 1.38
N GLU A 103 -10.47 -1.00 0.88
CA GLU A 103 -10.10 -0.44 -0.42
C GLU A 103 -10.70 -1.23 -1.58
N THR A 104 -10.52 -2.55 -1.60
CA THR A 104 -10.86 -3.36 -2.79
C THR A 104 -11.55 -4.68 -2.48
N THR A 105 -11.92 -4.95 -1.22
CA THR A 105 -12.39 -6.30 -0.80
C THR A 105 -11.33 -7.39 -1.08
N ILE A 106 -10.04 -7.02 -0.95
CA ILE A 106 -8.87 -7.85 -1.27
C ILE A 106 -8.79 -8.21 -2.77
N ALA A 107 -9.35 -7.39 -3.67
CA ALA A 107 -9.21 -7.61 -5.11
C ALA A 107 -7.88 -7.08 -5.65
N ASN A 108 -7.22 -7.83 -6.55
CA ASN A 108 -6.04 -7.37 -7.29
C ASN A 108 -6.46 -6.42 -8.42
N MET A 109 -6.84 -5.20 -8.04
CA MET A 109 -7.35 -4.19 -8.96
C MET A 109 -6.25 -3.64 -9.87
N ALA A 110 -6.62 -3.29 -11.10
CA ALA A 110 -5.81 -2.41 -11.94
C ALA A 110 -5.73 -0.99 -11.35
N PRO A 111 -4.75 -0.17 -11.80
CA PRO A 111 -4.76 1.26 -11.55
C PRO A 111 -6.11 1.92 -11.83
N GLN A 112 -6.58 2.78 -10.93
CA GLN A 112 -7.84 3.50 -11.09
C GLN A 112 -7.69 4.66 -12.09
N PRO A 113 -8.77 5.10 -12.77
CA PRO A 113 -8.72 6.32 -13.58
C PRO A 113 -8.20 7.50 -12.75
N ASN A 114 -7.18 8.20 -13.24
CA ASN A 114 -6.49 9.32 -12.57
C ASN A 114 -5.65 8.94 -11.33
N SER A 115 -5.36 7.66 -11.10
CA SER A 115 -4.47 7.22 -10.03
C SER A 115 -3.63 6.02 -10.47
N LEU A 116 -2.33 6.05 -10.17
CA LEU A 116 -1.46 4.89 -10.39
C LEU A 116 -1.58 3.82 -9.30
N ALA A 117 -2.46 4.02 -8.31
CA ALA A 117 -2.72 3.09 -7.22
C ALA A 117 -3.38 1.79 -7.70
N ALA A 118 -2.81 0.65 -7.36
CA ALA A 118 -3.27 -0.66 -7.83
C ALA A 118 -3.32 -1.71 -6.71
N GLY A 119 -3.81 -2.91 -7.03
CA GLY A 119 -3.79 -4.08 -6.17
C GLY A 119 -4.72 -4.01 -4.95
N PRO A 120 -4.61 -4.97 -4.01
CA PRO A 120 -5.50 -5.10 -2.86
C PRO A 120 -5.52 -3.89 -1.93
N MET A 121 -4.41 -3.15 -1.84
CA MET A 121 -4.26 -2.05 -0.88
C MET A 121 -4.22 -0.67 -1.53
N LEU A 122 -4.39 -0.60 -2.86
CA LEU A 122 -4.29 0.64 -3.63
C LEU A 122 -3.01 1.43 -3.29
N VAL A 123 -1.88 0.72 -3.18
CA VAL A 123 -0.58 1.35 -2.91
C VAL A 123 -0.20 2.24 -4.08
N THR A 124 0.14 3.49 -3.79
CA THR A 124 0.58 4.46 -4.81
C THR A 124 2.10 4.36 -5.05
N PRO A 125 2.60 4.82 -6.21
CA PRO A 125 4.05 4.96 -6.42
C PRO A 125 4.74 5.86 -5.39
N ALA A 126 4.05 6.91 -4.91
CA ALA A 126 4.58 7.81 -3.89
C ALA A 126 4.73 7.12 -2.54
N GLU A 127 3.70 6.37 -2.12
CA GLU A 127 3.73 5.54 -0.91
C GLU A 127 4.85 4.49 -0.99
N TRP A 128 4.95 3.81 -2.13
CA TRP A 128 6.02 2.83 -2.38
C TRP A 128 7.40 3.46 -2.36
N GLY A 129 7.58 4.62 -3.00
CA GLY A 129 8.84 5.35 -2.99
C GLY A 129 9.31 5.71 -1.58
N ARG A 130 8.38 6.15 -0.71
CA ARG A 130 8.70 6.38 0.71
C ARG A 130 9.14 5.11 1.42
N PHE A 131 8.47 3.99 1.15
CA PHE A 131 8.88 2.69 1.67
C PHE A 131 10.27 2.30 1.17
N LEU A 132 10.57 2.38 -0.13
CA LEU A 132 11.90 2.06 -0.66
C LEU A 132 13.02 2.91 -0.02
N GLN A 133 12.74 4.20 0.22
CA GLN A 133 13.71 5.13 0.81
C GLN A 133 13.92 4.92 2.31
N ASN A 134 12.87 4.59 3.06
CA ASN A 134 12.87 4.65 4.53
C ASN A 134 12.51 3.32 5.20
N GLY A 135 12.27 2.26 4.41
CA GLY A 135 11.73 0.99 4.87
C GLY A 135 12.73 0.11 5.60
N GLY A 136 14.04 0.33 5.39
CA GLY A 136 15.13 -0.43 5.98
C GLY A 136 15.36 -1.77 5.28
N ALA A 137 15.83 -2.77 6.02
CA ALA A 137 16.13 -4.11 5.48
C ALA A 137 14.99 -4.75 4.63
N PRO A 138 13.69 -4.56 4.95
CA PRO A 138 12.59 -5.10 4.12
C PRO A 138 12.54 -4.61 2.68
N THR A 139 13.27 -3.54 2.31
CA THR A 139 13.32 -3.01 0.95
C THR A 139 14.39 -3.67 0.08
N ALA A 140 15.25 -4.52 0.65
CA ALA A 140 16.37 -5.12 -0.06
C ALA A 140 15.89 -5.90 -1.30
N GLY A 141 16.46 -5.57 -2.46
CA GLY A 141 16.16 -6.22 -3.74
C GLY A 141 14.87 -5.76 -4.42
N LEU A 142 14.09 -4.87 -3.80
CA LEU A 142 12.84 -4.35 -4.38
C LEU A 142 13.08 -3.23 -5.39
N LYS A 143 12.25 -3.21 -6.43
CA LYS A 143 12.28 -2.24 -7.52
C LYS A 143 11.14 -1.22 -7.39
N VAL A 144 11.27 -0.12 -8.14
CA VAL A 144 10.29 0.99 -8.13
C VAL A 144 8.90 0.55 -8.61
N ASP A 145 8.82 -0.44 -9.50
CA ASP A 145 7.59 -0.95 -10.11
C ASP A 145 6.98 -2.15 -9.37
N ASP A 146 7.67 -2.71 -8.37
CA ASP A 146 7.18 -3.85 -7.57
C ASP A 146 5.95 -3.48 -6.71
N TYR A 147 5.63 -2.19 -6.58
CA TYR A 147 4.38 -1.75 -5.95
C TYR A 147 3.13 -2.32 -6.63
N ASP A 148 3.22 -2.75 -7.89
CA ASP A 148 2.09 -3.31 -8.63
C ASP A 148 1.88 -4.81 -8.37
N ARG A 149 2.82 -5.47 -7.68
CA ARG A 149 2.71 -6.89 -7.28
C ARG A 149 1.87 -7.01 -6.01
N TRP A 150 0.73 -7.68 -6.13
CA TRP A 150 -0.34 -7.63 -5.13
C TRP A 150 0.05 -8.10 -3.72
N LEU A 151 0.93 -9.12 -3.59
CA LEU A 151 1.48 -9.54 -2.30
C LEU A 151 2.56 -8.59 -1.79
N THR A 152 3.45 -8.14 -2.68
CA THR A 152 4.56 -7.25 -2.34
C THR A 152 4.08 -5.92 -1.75
N GLN A 153 2.88 -5.46 -2.13
CA GLN A 153 2.24 -4.29 -1.55
C GLN A 153 2.12 -4.35 -0.02
N VAL A 154 2.02 -5.54 0.58
CA VAL A 154 1.86 -5.69 2.04
C VAL A 154 3.07 -5.12 2.78
N LYS A 155 4.28 -5.22 2.21
CA LYS A 155 5.50 -4.62 2.76
C LYS A 155 5.40 -3.10 2.84
N GLY A 156 4.96 -2.47 1.74
CA GLY A 156 4.75 -1.04 1.66
C GLY A 156 3.69 -0.57 2.65
N ALA A 157 2.55 -1.27 2.68
CA ALA A 157 1.46 -0.95 3.60
C ALA A 157 1.83 -1.11 5.09
N ALA A 158 2.64 -2.11 5.44
CA ALA A 158 3.18 -2.27 6.79
C ALA A 158 4.08 -1.10 7.20
N PHE A 159 4.97 -0.67 6.30
CA PHE A 159 5.76 0.55 6.53
C PHE A 159 4.87 1.79 6.68
N THR A 160 3.87 1.93 5.83
CA THR A 160 2.91 3.05 5.86
C THR A 160 2.18 3.09 7.19
N MET A 161 1.66 1.96 7.69
CA MET A 161 1.01 1.89 9.01
C MET A 161 1.95 2.37 10.13
N PHE A 162 3.16 1.83 10.20
CA PHE A 162 4.16 2.24 11.19
C PHE A 162 4.47 3.74 11.09
N SER A 163 4.78 4.22 9.89
CA SER A 163 5.25 5.59 9.68
C SER A 163 4.15 6.63 9.97
N HIS A 164 2.91 6.33 9.61
CA HIS A 164 1.76 7.17 9.94
C HIS A 164 1.44 7.14 11.43
N ALA A 165 1.50 5.97 12.08
CA ALA A 165 1.29 5.87 13.52
C ALA A 165 2.34 6.73 14.27
N LYS A 166 3.61 6.61 13.88
CA LYS A 166 4.69 7.43 14.42
C LYS A 166 4.46 8.92 14.19
N ALA A 167 4.19 9.33 12.95
CA ALA A 167 3.98 10.73 12.62
C ALA A 167 2.77 11.33 13.34
N PHE A 168 1.71 10.54 13.55
CA PHE A 168 0.54 10.97 14.32
C PHE A 168 0.92 11.24 15.79
N SER A 169 1.61 10.30 16.43
CA SER A 169 2.11 10.46 17.79
C SER A 169 3.01 11.68 17.94
N ASP A 170 3.93 11.89 16.98
CA ASP A 170 4.84 13.03 16.98
C ASP A 170 4.08 14.38 16.92
N VAL A 171 3.00 14.47 16.14
CA VAL A 171 2.14 15.67 16.11
C VAL A 171 1.43 15.89 17.44
N GLN A 172 0.82 14.85 18.03
CA GLN A 172 0.12 14.95 19.32
C GLN A 172 1.05 15.34 20.48
N GLN A 173 2.31 14.88 20.47
CA GLN A 173 3.30 15.26 21.47
C GLN A 173 3.70 16.74 21.35
N GLY A 174 3.76 17.28 20.12
CA GLY A 174 4.04 18.69 19.87
C GLY A 174 2.96 19.64 20.39
N ASP A 175 1.72 19.17 20.53
CA ASP A 175 0.54 19.97 20.93
C ASP A 175 0.32 20.03 22.47
N ASN A 176 1.35 19.78 23.29
CA ASN A 176 1.34 19.90 24.77
C ASN A 176 0.41 18.92 25.52
N VAL A 177 0.23 17.69 25.03
CA VAL A 177 -0.35 16.61 25.86
C VAL A 177 0.75 16.08 26.80
N GLY A 178 0.58 16.31 28.10
CA GLY A 178 1.59 16.13 29.15
C GLY A 178 2.48 14.89 29.01
N ALA A 179 3.78 15.13 28.92
CA ALA A 179 4.81 14.11 28.88
C ALA A 179 4.98 13.46 30.25
N GLU A 180 4.36 12.30 30.49
CA GLU A 180 4.89 11.32 31.44
C GLU A 180 4.66 9.88 30.90
N SER A 181 5.71 9.32 30.28
CA SER A 181 5.93 7.88 30.04
C SER A 181 5.15 7.11 28.95
N SER A 182 4.11 7.64 28.31
CA SER A 182 3.45 6.95 27.18
C SER A 182 3.52 7.78 25.90
N ALA A 183 4.20 7.30 24.87
CA ALA A 183 3.95 7.81 23.53
C ALA A 183 2.45 7.68 23.26
N PHE A 184 1.77 8.76 22.84
CA PHE A 184 0.37 8.68 22.42
C PHE A 184 0.26 7.57 21.36
N LEU A 185 -0.57 6.55 21.60
CA LEU A 185 -0.76 5.45 20.64
C LEU A 185 -2.04 5.70 19.85
N PRO A 186 -1.95 6.00 18.54
CA PRO A 186 -3.13 6.20 17.72
C PRO A 186 -3.92 4.89 17.58
N THR A 187 -5.24 5.01 17.51
CA THR A 187 -6.09 3.87 17.16
C THR A 187 -5.93 3.52 15.68
N TYR A 188 -6.38 2.33 15.26
CA TYR A 188 -6.39 1.96 13.83
C TYR A 188 -7.18 2.94 12.97
N LEU A 189 -8.24 3.54 13.49
CA LEU A 189 -8.99 4.56 12.75
C LEU A 189 -8.16 5.83 12.54
N ASP A 190 -7.36 6.23 13.52
CA ASP A 190 -6.48 7.41 13.43
C ASP A 190 -5.35 7.18 12.40
N ILE A 191 -4.77 5.97 12.40
CA ILE A 191 -3.77 5.56 11.40
C ILE A 191 -4.41 5.49 10.01
N PHE A 192 -5.65 5.00 9.90
CA PHE A 192 -6.37 4.96 8.63
C PHE A 192 -6.66 6.37 8.09
N HIS A 193 -7.02 7.33 8.94
CA HIS A 193 -7.14 8.74 8.53
C HIS A 193 -5.81 9.33 8.06
N ALA A 194 -4.70 9.04 8.76
CA ALA A 194 -3.38 9.49 8.32
C ALA A 194 -3.00 8.92 6.95
N TYR A 195 -3.36 7.67 6.67
CA TYR A 195 -3.26 7.05 5.35
C TYR A 195 -4.15 7.73 4.30
N LEU A 196 -5.44 7.95 4.60
CA LEU A 196 -6.37 8.57 3.65
C LEU A 196 -5.93 9.98 3.22
N PHE A 197 -5.40 10.75 4.17
CA PHE A 197 -4.94 12.12 3.95
C PHE A 197 -3.50 12.22 3.46
N ASP A 198 -2.73 11.13 3.57
CA ASP A 198 -1.27 11.12 3.47
C ASP A 198 -0.62 12.24 4.32
N ASN A 199 -1.23 12.56 5.47
CA ASN A 199 -0.87 13.71 6.29
C ASN A 199 -1.30 13.51 7.76
N ALA A 200 -0.32 13.44 8.66
CA ALA A 200 -0.58 13.21 10.09
C ALA A 200 -1.27 14.40 10.78
N LYS A 201 -0.97 15.65 10.39
CA LYS A 201 -1.62 16.84 10.97
C LYS A 201 -3.11 16.88 10.63
N ALA A 202 -3.46 16.53 9.39
CA ALA A 202 -4.85 16.40 8.96
C ALA A 202 -5.60 15.33 9.77
N ALA A 203 -4.97 14.17 10.00
CA ALA A 203 -5.56 13.11 10.82
C ALA A 203 -5.75 13.54 12.29
N VAL A 204 -4.77 14.23 12.88
CA VAL A 204 -4.87 14.80 14.23
C VAL A 204 -5.99 15.83 14.32
N ALA A 205 -6.16 16.69 13.31
CA ALA A 205 -7.25 17.66 13.29
C ALA A 205 -8.64 16.97 13.29
N VAL A 206 -8.79 15.86 12.55
CA VAL A 206 -10.01 15.05 12.58
C VAL A 206 -10.23 14.38 13.93
N PHE A 207 -9.17 13.83 14.53
CA PHE A 207 -9.23 13.24 15.87
C PHE A 207 -9.64 14.27 16.93
N ASN A 208 -9.03 15.45 16.94
CA ASN A 208 -9.34 16.52 17.88
C ASN A 208 -10.78 17.02 17.67
N ALA A 209 -11.21 17.21 16.43
CA ALA A 209 -12.58 17.63 16.11
C ALA A 209 -13.63 16.61 16.59
N ARG A 210 -13.36 15.30 16.51
CA ARG A 210 -14.28 14.26 17.02
C ARG A 210 -14.53 14.39 18.52
N ASN A 211 -13.55 14.88 19.27
CA ASN A 211 -13.62 15.02 20.72
C ASN A 211 -14.11 16.41 21.15
N ASP A 212 -14.50 17.28 20.21
CA ASP A 212 -15.02 18.64 20.46
C ASP A 212 -16.42 18.80 19.85
N ASP A 213 -17.41 19.02 20.71
CA ASP A 213 -18.81 19.19 20.30
C ASP A 213 -19.03 20.37 19.33
N ALA A 214 -18.20 21.40 19.36
CA ALA A 214 -18.28 22.54 18.45
C ALA A 214 -17.57 22.31 17.10
N ALA A 215 -16.84 21.20 16.97
CA ALA A 215 -16.03 20.89 15.77
C ALA A 215 -16.40 19.57 15.09
N LYS A 216 -17.01 18.62 15.80
CA LYS A 216 -17.30 17.26 15.30
C LYS A 216 -18.14 17.24 14.01
N ASP A 217 -19.05 18.21 13.86
CA ASP A 217 -19.97 18.31 12.72
C ASP A 217 -19.47 19.23 11.59
N ARG A 218 -18.24 19.76 11.70
CA ARG A 218 -17.67 20.60 10.64
C ARG A 218 -17.39 19.79 9.38
N HIS A 219 -17.61 20.42 8.24
CA HIS A 219 -17.25 19.87 6.94
C HIS A 219 -15.74 19.62 6.84
N MET A 220 -15.37 18.58 6.09
CA MET A 220 -13.97 18.15 5.99
C MET A 220 -13.08 19.23 5.34
N ASP A 221 -13.58 19.93 4.33
CA ASP A 221 -12.87 21.04 3.68
C ASP A 221 -12.56 22.19 4.66
N VAL A 222 -13.49 22.53 5.55
CA VAL A 222 -13.29 23.53 6.61
C VAL A 222 -12.25 23.05 7.63
N LEU A 223 -12.34 21.78 8.05
CA LEU A 223 -11.39 21.20 9.00
C LEU A 223 -9.96 21.15 8.45
N LEU A 224 -9.81 20.89 7.14
CA LEU A 224 -8.51 20.71 6.49
C LEU A 224 -7.92 22.01 5.93
N GLY A 225 -8.70 23.08 5.77
CA GLY A 225 -8.29 24.33 5.10
C GLY A 225 -7.11 25.08 5.74
N GLY A 226 -6.78 24.80 7.01
CA GLY A 226 -5.57 25.32 7.67
C GLY A 226 -4.32 24.45 7.52
N ILE A 227 -4.45 23.28 6.88
CA ILE A 227 -3.42 22.22 6.83
C ILE A 227 -3.08 21.87 5.39
N LEU A 228 -4.09 21.78 4.53
CA LEU A 228 -3.98 21.47 3.11
C LEU A 228 -4.43 22.67 2.29
N SER A 229 -3.83 22.85 1.11
CA SER A 229 -4.27 23.84 0.14
C SER A 229 -5.66 23.47 -0.43
N PRO A 230 -6.41 24.44 -0.98
CA PRO A 230 -7.70 24.16 -1.61
C PRO A 230 -7.62 23.13 -2.75
N ALA A 231 -6.52 23.11 -3.50
CA ALA A 231 -6.30 22.14 -4.57
C ALA A 231 -6.09 20.72 -4.02
N GLU A 232 -5.30 20.56 -2.96
CA GLU A 232 -5.10 19.27 -2.30
C GLU A 232 -6.41 18.75 -1.69
N ILE A 233 -7.21 19.62 -1.07
CA ILE A 233 -8.54 19.25 -0.54
C ILE A 233 -9.46 18.78 -1.68
N ALA A 234 -9.49 19.49 -2.80
CA ALA A 234 -10.31 19.08 -3.95
C ALA A 234 -9.87 17.72 -4.52
N THR A 235 -8.56 17.49 -4.66
CA THR A 235 -8.01 16.19 -5.07
C THR A 235 -8.33 15.09 -4.07
N LEU A 236 -8.19 15.36 -2.77
CA LEU A 236 -8.48 14.41 -1.71
C LEU A 236 -9.96 14.00 -1.70
N LEU A 237 -10.88 14.98 -1.69
CA LEU A 237 -12.31 14.71 -1.66
C LEU A 237 -12.82 14.05 -2.95
N SER A 238 -12.20 14.33 -4.11
CA SER A 238 -12.57 13.63 -5.35
C SER A 238 -12.04 12.20 -5.43
N THR A 239 -10.82 11.94 -4.97
CA THR A 239 -10.20 10.60 -5.03
C THR A 239 -10.62 9.69 -3.89
N ARG A 240 -11.07 10.25 -2.75
CA ARG A 240 -11.48 9.53 -1.54
C ARG A 240 -12.94 9.81 -1.14
N ALA A 241 -13.79 10.18 -2.11
CA ALA A 241 -15.20 10.51 -1.88
C ALA A 241 -15.97 9.42 -1.12
N LYS A 242 -15.61 8.14 -1.35
CA LYS A 242 -16.15 6.97 -0.64
C LYS A 242 -16.01 7.07 0.89
N TYR A 243 -14.95 7.72 1.36
CA TYR A 243 -14.59 7.78 2.78
C TYR A 243 -14.88 9.15 3.41
N LEU A 244 -14.71 10.22 2.64
CA LEU A 244 -14.72 11.59 3.16
C LEU A 244 -15.97 12.38 2.76
N GLY A 245 -16.83 11.79 1.92
CA GLY A 245 -17.94 12.49 1.29
C GLY A 245 -17.51 13.37 0.12
N SER A 246 -18.48 14.05 -0.48
CA SER A 246 -18.26 15.01 -1.56
C SER A 246 -18.08 16.44 -1.02
N PRO A 247 -17.40 17.34 -1.75
CA PRO A 247 -17.30 18.75 -1.35
C PRO A 247 -18.66 19.36 -1.03
N GLY A 248 -18.75 20.10 0.08
CA GLY A 248 -19.99 20.77 0.51
C GLY A 248 -21.04 19.88 1.18
N VAL A 249 -20.77 18.58 1.42
CA VAL A 249 -21.65 17.67 2.15
C VAL A 249 -21.14 17.51 3.60
N VAL A 250 -22.05 17.47 4.58
CA VAL A 250 -21.71 17.25 6.00
C VAL A 250 -21.16 15.82 6.18
N LYS A 251 -20.22 15.62 7.11
CA LYS A 251 -19.76 14.27 7.49
C LYS A 251 -20.96 13.39 7.86
N THR A 252 -20.98 12.16 7.36
CA THR A 252 -21.66 11.06 8.06
C THR A 252 -20.71 10.43 9.06
#